data_AF-A0AA36DQK1-F1
#
_entry.id   AF-A0AA36DQK1-F1
#
_cell.length_a   1.000
_cell.length_b   1.000
_cell.length_c   1.000
_cell.angle_alpha   90.00
_cell.angle_beta   90.00
_cell.angle_gamma   90.00
#
_symmetry.space_group_name_H-M   'P 1'
#
loop_
_entity.id
_entity.type
_entity.pdbx_description
1 polymer ?
#
loop_
_entity_poly.entity_id
_entity_poly.type
_entity_poly.pdbx_seq_one_letter_code
_entity_poly.pdbx_strand_id
1 'polypeptide(L)'
;MYCAKAGYHTQVDVVDDEFEVDPCMLPHYCISKKCKANYVQRFMYENLQKIRGDPHFEDAVVRKIWQDMLDALPLLQYYTREEVEEIMDEFYDIGYTKRRRTIAKAVQSHDLPKATLENSPTI
;
A
#
# COMPACT_ATOMS: atom_id res chain seq x y z
N MET A 1 -4.38 15.47 0.59
CA MET A 1 -5.81 15.83 0.66
C MET A 1 -6.11 16.76 -0.47
N TYR A 2 -6.55 16.19 -1.60
CA TYR A 2 -7.01 16.95 -2.75
C TYR A 2 -8.20 17.85 -2.39
N CYS A 3 -9.05 17.46 -1.44
CA CYS A 3 -10.12 18.30 -0.88
C CYS A 3 -9.58 19.64 -0.32
N ALA A 4 -8.56 19.60 0.54
CA ALA A 4 -7.95 20.81 1.10
C ALA A 4 -7.14 21.63 0.07
N LYS A 5 -6.57 20.98 -0.95
CA LYS A 5 -5.76 21.64 -1.99
C LYS A 5 -6.64 22.32 -3.07
N ALA A 6 -7.87 21.83 -3.25
CA ALA A 6 -8.86 22.37 -4.19
C ALA A 6 -9.84 23.36 -3.54
N GLY A 7 -9.77 23.59 -2.23
CA GLY A 7 -10.64 24.53 -1.49
C GLY A 7 -12.05 24.01 -1.22
N TYR A 8 -12.38 22.79 -1.66
CA TYR A 8 -13.70 22.19 -1.43
C TYR A 8 -13.74 21.48 -0.07
N HIS A 9 -14.55 22.01 0.83
CA HIS A 9 -14.93 21.37 2.08
C HIS A 9 -16.44 21.10 2.03
N THR A 10 -16.84 19.87 2.36
CA THR A 10 -18.24 19.53 2.60
C THR A 10 -18.42 19.46 4.11
N GLN A 11 -19.26 20.34 4.65
CA GLN A 11 -19.61 20.30 6.05
C GLN A 11 -20.55 19.10 6.28
N VAL A 12 -20.25 18.31 7.31
CA VAL A 12 -21.11 17.22 7.78
C VAL A 12 -21.50 17.57 9.20
N ASP A 13 -22.80 17.70 9.43
CA ASP A 13 -23.31 17.99 10.76
C ASP A 13 -23.29 16.71 11.62
N VAL A 14 -22.95 16.89 12.89
CA VAL A 14 -22.91 15.82 13.90
C VAL A 14 -23.94 16.16 14.96
N VAL A 15 -24.91 15.27 15.15
CA VAL A 15 -25.99 15.40 16.13
C VAL A 15 -25.96 14.14 16.99
N ASP A 16 -25.99 14.31 18.32
CA ASP A 16 -25.96 13.20 19.29
C ASP A 16 -24.80 12.20 19.07
N ASP A 17 -23.60 12.72 18.74
CA ASP A 17 -22.39 11.94 18.40
C ASP A 17 -22.49 11.07 17.13
N GLU A 18 -23.53 11.25 16.32
CA GLU A 18 -23.70 10.57 15.03
C GLU A 18 -23.57 11.54 13.84
N PHE A 19 -22.96 11.06 12.75
CA PHE A 19 -22.94 11.80 11.48
C PHE A 19 -24.31 11.70 10.82
N GLU A 20 -24.94 12.83 10.48
CA GLU A 20 -26.25 12.81 9.79
C GLU A 20 -26.18 12.16 8.40
N VAL A 21 -25.01 12.20 7.76
CA VAL A 21 -24.74 11.57 6.46
C VAL A 21 -23.39 10.89 6.54
N ASP A 22 -23.29 9.68 5.98
CA ASP A 22 -22.01 8.99 5.85
C ASP A 22 -21.03 9.87 5.05
N PRO A 23 -19.95 10.36 5.67
CA PRO A 23 -18.97 11.20 5.00
C PRO A 23 -18.39 10.51 3.76
N CYS A 24 -18.30 9.17 3.75
CA CYS A 24 -17.77 8.38 2.63
C CYS A 24 -18.70 8.36 1.42
N MET A 25 -19.98 8.65 1.60
CA MET A 25 -21.00 8.68 0.53
C MET A 25 -21.12 10.06 -0.12
N LEU A 26 -20.44 11.07 0.41
CA LEU A 26 -20.39 12.40 -0.18
C LEU A 26 -19.53 12.40 -1.45
N PRO A 27 -19.87 13.19 -2.48
CA PRO A 27 -19.14 13.24 -3.74
C PRO A 27 -17.79 13.96 -3.58
N HIS A 28 -16.85 13.30 -2.91
CA HIS A 28 -15.52 13.80 -2.62
C HIS A 28 -14.47 12.72 -2.87
N TYR A 29 -13.27 13.13 -3.30
CA TYR A 29 -12.15 12.23 -3.51
C TYR A 29 -11.11 12.43 -2.39
N CYS A 30 -11.25 11.64 -1.31
CA CYS A 30 -10.43 11.77 -0.11
C CYS A 30 -9.05 11.12 -0.27
N ILE A 31 -8.17 11.76 -1.04
CA ILE A 31 -6.77 11.32 -1.13
C ILE A 31 -6.01 11.86 0.10
N SER A 32 -5.65 11.00 1.07
CA SER A 32 -4.79 11.41 2.20
C SER A 32 -3.49 12.09 1.70
N LYS A 33 -2.91 13.05 2.46
CA LYS A 33 -1.63 13.70 2.04
C LYS A 33 -0.49 12.69 1.83
N LYS A 34 -0.58 11.51 2.45
CA LYS A 34 0.37 10.39 2.32
C LYS A 34 -0.23 9.19 1.57
N CYS A 35 -1.26 9.40 0.74
CA CYS A 35 -1.99 8.30 0.11
C CYS A 35 -1.07 7.35 -0.66
N LYS A 36 -0.05 7.89 -1.35
CA LYS A 36 0.93 7.12 -2.13
C LYS A 36 1.85 6.27 -1.24
N ALA A 37 2.50 6.89 -0.26
CA ALA A 37 3.32 6.17 0.72
C ALA A 37 2.49 5.09 1.46
N ASN A 38 1.26 5.42 1.86
CA ASN A 38 0.33 4.47 2.47
C ASN A 38 -0.05 3.34 1.52
N TYR A 39 -0.30 3.64 0.24
CA TYR A 39 -0.60 2.65 -0.78
C TYR A 39 0.58 1.69 -0.96
N VAL A 40 1.78 2.22 -1.16
CA VAL A 40 3.01 1.46 -1.30
C VAL A 40 3.26 0.58 -0.08
N GLN A 41 3.01 1.08 1.12
CA GLN A 41 3.15 0.32 2.36
C GLN A 41 2.12 -0.81 2.47
N ARG A 42 0.84 -0.55 2.12
CA ARG A 42 -0.22 -1.57 2.08
C ARG A 42 0.07 -2.63 1.02
N PHE A 43 0.41 -2.22 -0.19
CA PHE A 43 0.79 -3.09 -1.29
C PHE A 43 1.97 -3.99 -0.90
N MET A 44 3.01 -3.46 -0.25
CA MET A 44 4.11 -4.27 0.28
C MET A 44 3.62 -5.25 1.34
N TYR A 45 2.81 -4.80 2.31
CA TYR A 45 2.29 -5.65 3.36
C TYR A 45 1.50 -6.85 2.80
N GLU A 46 0.55 -6.59 1.90
CA GLU A 46 -0.27 -7.62 1.26
C GLU A 46 0.58 -8.63 0.47
N ASN A 47 1.57 -8.17 -0.30
CA ASN A 47 2.46 -9.07 -1.01
C ASN A 47 3.31 -9.92 -0.06
N LEU A 48 3.79 -9.36 1.06
CA LEU A 48 4.55 -10.13 2.06
C LEU A 48 3.67 -11.20 2.74
N GLN A 49 2.38 -10.92 2.95
CA GLN A 49 1.44 -11.91 3.48
C GLN A 49 1.22 -13.06 2.48
N LYS A 50 1.05 -12.73 1.19
CA LYS A 50 0.94 -13.73 0.11
C LYS A 50 2.18 -14.62 0.07
N ILE A 51 3.36 -14.01 0.08
CA ILE A 51 4.64 -14.74 0.08
C ILE A 51 4.70 -15.70 1.27
N ARG A 52 4.39 -15.27 2.49
CA ARG A 52 4.44 -16.15 3.66
C ARG A 52 3.42 -17.28 3.61
N GLY A 53 2.22 -17.00 3.11
CA GLY A 53 1.09 -17.94 3.11
C GLY A 53 1.11 -18.96 1.97
N ASP A 54 1.99 -18.82 0.97
CA ASP A 54 2.01 -19.66 -0.22
C ASP A 54 3.36 -20.38 -0.39
N PRO A 55 3.45 -21.70 -0.14
CA PRO A 55 4.67 -22.49 -0.26
C PRO A 55 5.37 -22.39 -1.62
N HIS A 56 4.69 -21.94 -2.68
CA HIS A 56 5.31 -21.69 -3.99
C HIS A 56 6.48 -20.69 -3.91
N PHE A 57 6.50 -19.83 -2.89
CA PHE A 57 7.55 -18.83 -2.70
C PHE A 57 8.77 -19.31 -1.92
N GLU A 58 8.79 -20.55 -1.38
CA GLU A 58 9.89 -21.07 -0.55
C GLU A 58 11.25 -20.99 -1.24
N ASP A 59 11.28 -21.36 -2.52
CA ASP A 59 12.48 -21.34 -3.36
C ASP A 59 12.49 -20.15 -4.34
N ALA A 60 11.57 -19.20 -4.19
CA ALA A 60 11.44 -18.12 -5.15
C ALA A 60 12.61 -17.14 -5.06
N VAL A 61 13.17 -16.79 -6.23
CA VAL A 61 14.23 -15.81 -6.33
C VAL A 61 13.67 -14.43 -5.95
N VAL A 62 14.15 -13.85 -4.86
CA VAL A 62 13.71 -12.53 -4.33
C VAL A 62 13.67 -11.43 -5.40
N ARG A 63 14.62 -11.44 -6.34
CA ARG A 63 14.66 -10.48 -7.45
C ARG A 63 13.48 -10.65 -8.40
N LYS A 64 13.04 -11.88 -8.65
CA LYS A 64 11.87 -12.18 -9.48
C LYS A 64 10.60 -11.69 -8.80
N ILE A 65 10.43 -11.99 -7.51
CA ILE A 65 9.30 -11.47 -6.71
C ILE A 65 9.24 -9.94 -6.76
N TRP A 66 10.40 -9.27 -6.60
CA TRP A 66 10.48 -7.82 -6.72
C TRP A 66 10.05 -7.31 -8.10
N GLN A 67 10.46 -7.97 -9.18
CA GLN A 67 10.07 -7.61 -10.54
C GLN A 67 8.58 -7.84 -10.77
N ASP A 68 8.03 -8.95 -10.31
CA ASP A 68 6.60 -9.27 -10.42
C ASP A 68 5.75 -8.20 -9.71
N MET A 69 6.22 -7.70 -8.55
CA MET A 69 5.58 -6.57 -7.86
C MET A 69 5.62 -5.28 -8.67
N LEU A 70 6.74 -4.97 -9.33
CA LEU A 70 6.87 -3.79 -10.19
C LEU A 70 5.96 -3.88 -11.41
N ASP A 71 5.91 -5.05 -12.04
CA ASP A 71 5.11 -5.29 -13.25
C ASP A 71 3.59 -5.23 -12.96
N ALA A 72 3.19 -5.39 -11.69
CA ALA A 72 1.80 -5.25 -11.25
C ALA A 72 1.35 -3.79 -11.06
N LEU A 73 2.25 -2.84 -10.80
CA LEU A 73 1.89 -1.43 -10.54
C LEU A 73 1.28 -0.72 -11.77
N PRO A 74 1.77 -0.94 -13.02
CA PRO A 74 1.13 -0.40 -14.21
C PRO A 74 -0.29 -0.92 -14.48
N LEU A 75 -0.69 -2.03 -13.84
CA LEU A 75 -1.99 -2.69 -14.07
C LEU A 75 -3.10 -2.18 -13.14
N LEU A 76 -2.84 -1.12 -12.38
CA LEU A 76 -3.79 -0.56 -11.42
C LEU A 76 -4.90 0.21 -12.11
N GLN A 77 -6.06 -0.44 -12.29
CA GLN A 77 -7.19 0.10 -13.06
C GLN A 77 -7.91 1.30 -12.42
N TYR A 78 -7.70 1.54 -11.12
CA TYR A 78 -8.38 2.60 -10.36
C TYR A 78 -7.56 3.88 -10.23
N TYR A 79 -6.35 3.92 -10.80
CA TYR A 79 -5.45 5.08 -10.73
C TYR A 79 -5.22 5.66 -12.12
N THR A 80 -5.06 6.98 -12.18
CA THR A 80 -4.58 7.65 -13.39
C THR A 80 -3.13 7.26 -13.67
N ARG A 81 -2.68 7.47 -14.90
CA ARG A 81 -1.29 7.18 -15.28
C ARG A 81 -0.31 7.99 -14.44
N GLU A 82 -0.59 9.26 -14.21
CA GLU A 82 0.23 10.15 -13.39
C GLU A 82 0.31 9.65 -11.94
N GLU A 83 -0.81 9.20 -11.36
CA GLU A 83 -0.81 8.63 -10.01
C GLU A 83 -0.02 7.31 -9.94
N VAL A 84 -0.08 6.48 -10.99
CA VAL A 84 0.73 5.24 -11.09
C VAL A 84 2.21 5.57 -11.17
N GLU A 85 2.62 6.53 -11.99
CA GLU A 85 4.02 6.97 -12.09
C GLU A 85 4.53 7.46 -10.73
N GLU A 86 3.75 8.26 -10.01
CA GLU A 86 4.11 8.74 -8.67
C GLU A 86 4.16 7.61 -7.62
N ILE A 87 3.29 6.59 -7.72
CA ILE A 87 3.35 5.39 -6.87
C ILE A 87 4.62 4.59 -7.18
N MET A 88 4.99 4.46 -8.44
CA MET A 88 6.22 3.78 -8.86
C MET A 88 7.44 4.52 -8.33
N ASP A 89 7.49 5.85 -8.44
CA ASP A 89 8.58 6.66 -7.89
C ASP A 89 8.73 6.44 -6.38
N GLU A 90 7.64 6.50 -5.61
CA GLU A 90 7.66 6.19 -4.16
C GLU A 90 8.08 4.74 -3.88
N PHE A 91 7.69 3.80 -4.75
CA PHE A 91 8.09 2.40 -4.64
C PHE A 91 9.60 2.22 -4.88
N TYR A 92 10.16 2.97 -5.84
CA TYR A 92 11.59 3.01 -6.17
C TYR A 92 12.44 3.81 -5.18
N ASP A 93 11.93 4.87 -4.56
CA ASP A 93 12.68 5.79 -3.68
C ASP A 93 13.32 5.06 -2.49
N ILE A 94 12.57 4.13 -1.88
CA ILE A 94 13.07 3.23 -0.82
C ILE A 94 14.13 2.25 -1.36
N GLY A 95 14.08 1.95 -2.67
CA GLY A 95 15.06 1.15 -3.40
C GLY A 95 14.94 -0.37 -3.19
N TYR A 96 15.38 -1.12 -4.21
CA TYR A 96 15.47 -2.59 -4.14
C TYR A 96 16.29 -3.07 -2.94
N THR A 97 17.41 -2.42 -2.63
CA THR A 97 18.34 -2.87 -1.58
C THR A 97 17.68 -2.94 -0.19
N LYS A 98 16.83 -1.96 0.16
CA LYS A 98 16.12 -1.91 1.44
C LYS A 98 15.00 -2.94 1.49
N ARG A 99 14.24 -3.09 0.40
CA ARG A 99 13.08 -4.01 0.32
C ARG A 99 13.46 -5.47 0.11
N ARG A 100 14.62 -5.74 -0.51
CA ARG A 100 15.16 -7.10 -0.71
C ARG A 100 15.28 -7.86 0.60
N ARG A 101 15.76 -7.20 1.67
CA ARG A 101 15.88 -7.83 2.99
C ARG A 101 14.51 -8.22 3.55
N THR A 102 13.51 -7.37 3.36
CA THR A 102 12.13 -7.62 3.81
C THR A 102 11.49 -8.78 3.07
N ILE A 103 11.64 -8.84 1.74
CA ILE A 103 11.13 -9.94 0.92
C ILE A 103 11.84 -11.26 1.29
N ALA A 104 13.16 -11.24 1.42
CA ALA A 104 13.93 -12.42 1.82
C ALA A 104 13.50 -12.96 3.18
N LYS A 105 13.24 -12.09 4.16
CA LYS A 105 12.70 -12.48 5.46
C LYS A 105 11.31 -13.12 5.33
N ALA A 106 10.45 -12.58 4.48
CA ALA A 106 9.11 -13.15 4.27
C ALA A 106 9.18 -14.55 3.66
N VAL A 107 10.03 -14.76 2.66
CA VAL A 107 10.31 -16.10 2.09
C VAL A 107 10.85 -17.05 3.16
N GLN A 108 11.71 -16.59 4.06
CA GLN A 108 12.22 -17.44 5.16
C GLN A 108 11.21 -17.71 6.28
N SER A 109 10.07 -17.02 6.30
CA SER A 109 9.11 -17.05 7.41
C SER A 109 7.79 -17.74 7.04
N HIS A 110 7.82 -18.76 6.17
CA HIS A 110 6.61 -19.50 5.75
C HIS A 110 5.80 -20.05 6.94
N ASP A 111 6.46 -20.39 8.05
CA ASP A 111 5.80 -20.89 9.26
C ASP A 111 5.08 -19.79 10.08
N LEU A 112 5.20 -18.51 9.71
CA LEU A 112 4.60 -17.36 10.40
C LEU A 112 3.69 -16.57 9.44
N PRO A 113 2.47 -17.05 9.19
CA PRO A 113 1.59 -16.53 8.13
C PRO A 113 1.11 -15.09 8.37
N LYS A 114 1.22 -14.55 9.58
CA LYS A 114 0.83 -13.15 9.89
C LYS A 114 2.03 -12.31 10.31
N ALA A 115 2.34 -11.27 9.54
CA ALA A 115 3.22 -10.19 9.99
C ALA A 115 2.53 -9.37 11.10
N THR A 116 3.01 -9.54 12.34
CA THR A 116 2.70 -8.67 13.48
C THR A 116 3.57 -7.40 13.42
N LEU A 117 3.18 -6.34 14.14
CA LEU A 117 3.99 -5.11 14.25
C LEU A 117 5.43 -5.39 14.73
N GLU A 118 5.62 -6.39 15.60
CA GLU A 118 6.94 -6.84 16.06
C GLU A 118 7.79 -7.49 14.95
N ASN A 119 7.13 -8.08 13.94
CA ASN A 119 7.76 -8.72 12.79
C ASN A 119 7.69 -7.86 11.51
N SER A 120 7.21 -6.63 11.65
CA SER A 120 7.20 -5.63 10.60
C SER A 120 8.53 -4.88 10.63
N PRO A 121 9.21 -4.70 9.48
CA PRO A 121 10.48 -4.03 9.47
C PRO A 121 10.29 -2.55 9.81
N THR A 122 10.97 -2.09 10.86
CA THR A 122 11.09 -0.67 11.17
C THR A 122 11.78 0.04 10.00
N ILE A 123 11.14 1.11 9.49
CA ILE A 123 11.61 1.94 8.37
C ILE A 123 12.85 2.73 8.78
#